data_AF-A0A8I2FUB4-F1
#
_entry.id   AF-A0A8I2FUB4-F1
#
_cell.length_a   1.000
_cell.length_b   1.000
_cell.length_c   1.000
_cell.angle_alpha   90.00
_cell.angle_beta   90.00
_cell.angle_gamma   90.00
#
_symmetry.space_group_name_H-M   'P 1'
#
loop_
_entity.id
_entity.type
_entity.pdbx_description
1 polymer ?
#
loop_
_entity_poly.entity_id
_entity_poly.type
_entity_poly.pdbx_seq_one_letter_code
_entity_poly.pdbx_strand_id
1 'polypeptide(L)'
;MNSEQFKKLEIISNLSFVPADKLDEISDFIEFILHKSNLKQKEPISVRGIWENKGFENIDIVKELKSIRKEIHAGLDSKKFD
;
A
#
# COMPACT_ATOMS: atom_id res chain seq x y z
N MET A 1 -16.56 -17.88 -9.59
CA MET A 1 -15.90 -16.54 -9.59
C MET A 1 -16.98 -15.48 -9.50
N ASN A 2 -16.92 -14.57 -8.53
CA ASN A 2 -18.00 -13.62 -8.26
C ASN A 2 -18.01 -12.48 -9.28
N SER A 3 -19.10 -12.34 -10.04
CA SER A 3 -19.31 -11.29 -11.04
C SER A 3 -19.18 -9.86 -10.46
N GLU A 4 -19.50 -9.69 -9.17
CA GLU A 4 -19.33 -8.43 -8.46
C GLU A 4 -17.86 -8.00 -8.30
N GLN A 5 -16.94 -8.96 -8.12
CA GLN A 5 -15.51 -8.66 -7.99
C GLN A 5 -14.95 -8.14 -9.31
N PHE A 6 -15.40 -8.70 -10.44
CA PHE A 6 -15.03 -8.22 -11.76
C PHE A 6 -15.51 -6.79 -12.02
N LYS A 7 -16.78 -6.49 -11.69
CA LYS A 7 -17.33 -5.14 -11.84
C LYS A 7 -16.55 -4.11 -11.01
N LYS A 8 -16.13 -4.47 -9.78
CA LYS A 8 -15.32 -3.58 -8.95
C LYS A 8 -13.94 -3.32 -9.55
N LEU A 9 -13.28 -4.35 -10.08
CA LEU A 9 -11.98 -4.20 -10.74
C LEU A 9 -12.07 -3.33 -11.99
N GLU A 10 -13.12 -3.50 -12.79
CA GLU A 10 -13.38 -2.69 -13.97
C GLU A 10 -13.56 -1.20 -13.63
N ILE A 11 -14.34 -0.89 -12.58
CA ILE A 11 -14.51 0.47 -12.07
C ILE A 11 -13.17 1.07 -11.63
N ILE A 12 -12.37 0.34 -10.84
CA ILE A 12 -11.05 0.80 -10.38
C ILE A 12 -10.13 1.09 -11.58
N SER A 13 -10.12 0.20 -12.58
CA SER A 13 -9.35 0.39 -13.80
C SER A 13 -9.77 1.68 -14.52
N ASN A 14 -11.08 1.91 -14.68
CA ASN A 14 -11.59 3.09 -15.38
C ASN A 14 -11.27 4.40 -14.64
N LEU A 15 -11.29 4.38 -13.30
CA LEU A 15 -10.93 5.55 -12.48
C LEU A 15 -9.48 6.01 -12.69
N SER A 16 -8.57 5.12 -13.08
CA SER A 16 -7.17 5.47 -13.34
C SER A 16 -6.96 6.35 -14.58
N PHE A 17 -7.93 6.40 -15.49
CA PHE A 17 -7.88 7.20 -16.72
C PHE A 17 -8.60 8.54 -16.60
N VAL A 18 -9.16 8.85 -15.42
CA VAL A 18 -9.95 10.07 -15.22
C VAL A 18 -9.00 11.28 -15.14
N PRO A 19 -9.29 12.35 -15.91
CA PRO A 19 -8.58 13.62 -15.81
C PRO A 19 -8.67 14.24 -14.39
N ALA A 20 -7.59 14.90 -13.95
CA ALA A 20 -7.50 15.43 -12.60
C ALA A 20 -8.61 16.44 -12.25
N ASP A 21 -9.05 17.24 -13.22
CA ASP A 21 -10.13 18.23 -13.12
C ASP A 21 -11.52 17.62 -12.94
N LYS A 22 -11.64 16.29 -13.08
CA LYS A 22 -12.88 15.52 -12.91
C LYS A 22 -12.91 14.68 -11.64
N LEU A 23 -11.83 14.68 -10.86
CA LEU A 23 -11.76 13.87 -9.64
C LEU A 23 -12.75 14.33 -8.57
N ASP A 24 -12.95 15.65 -8.44
CA ASP A 24 -13.91 16.21 -7.47
C ASP A 24 -15.35 15.79 -7.81
N GLU A 25 -15.72 15.85 -9.10
CA GLU A 25 -17.03 15.41 -9.60
C GLU A 25 -17.29 13.92 -9.31
N ILE A 26 -16.27 13.08 -9.45
CA ILE A 26 -16.35 11.65 -9.10
C ILE A 26 -16.46 11.46 -7.59
N SER A 27 -15.70 12.22 -6.80
CA SER A 27 -15.76 12.17 -5.33
C SER A 27 -17.19 12.46 -4.84
N ASP A 28 -17.78 13.55 -5.31
CA ASP A 28 -19.15 13.96 -4.97
C ASP A 28 -20.18 12.89 -5.35
N PHE A 29 -20.03 12.27 -6.52
CA PHE A 29 -20.93 11.21 -6.98
C PHE A 29 -20.82 9.94 -6.12
N ILE A 30 -19.60 9.54 -5.74
CA ILE A 30 -19.37 8.39 -4.86
C ILE A 30 -19.98 8.67 -3.48
N GLU A 31 -19.75 9.86 -2.92
CA GLU A 31 -20.33 10.26 -1.64
C GLU A 31 -21.86 10.25 -1.68
N PHE A 32 -22.48 10.75 -2.76
CA PHE A 32 -23.92 10.69 -2.97
C PHE A 32 -24.45 9.25 -2.95
N ILE A 33 -23.79 8.31 -3.65
CA ILE A 33 -24.19 6.91 -3.66
C ILE A 33 -24.07 6.28 -2.27
N LEU A 34 -22.98 6.54 -1.56
CA LEU A 34 -22.74 6.01 -0.21
C LEU A 34 -23.77 6.57 0.78
N HIS A 35 -24.09 7.85 0.69
CA HIS A 35 -25.09 8.49 1.54
C HIS A 35 -26.49 7.90 1.29
N LYS A 36 -26.88 7.70 0.02
CA LYS A 36 -28.18 7.13 -0.35
C LYS A 36 -28.35 5.67 0.09
N SER A 37 -27.27 4.94 0.27
CA SER A 37 -27.29 3.52 0.62
C SER A 37 -27.29 3.24 2.13
N ASN A 38 -27.35 4.27 3.00
CA ASN A 38 -27.19 4.15 4.47
C ASN A 38 -25.94 3.35 4.87
N LEU A 39 -24.97 3.20 3.96
CA LEU A 39 -23.72 2.56 4.26
C LEU A 39 -22.92 3.56 5.09
N LYS A 40 -22.59 3.19 6.33
CA LYS A 40 -21.64 3.97 7.14
C LYS A 40 -20.42 4.23 6.27
N GLN A 41 -20.10 5.51 6.04
CA GLN A 41 -18.81 5.88 5.47
C GLN A 41 -17.74 5.12 6.26
N LYS A 42 -16.91 4.36 5.54
CA LYS A 42 -15.77 3.70 6.16
C LYS A 42 -14.88 4.81 6.68
N GLU A 43 -14.81 4.97 8.00
CA GLU A 43 -13.86 5.92 8.57
C GLU A 43 -12.45 5.58 8.07
N PRO A 44 -11.66 6.58 7.67
CA PRO A 44 -10.28 6.35 7.29
C PRO A 44 -9.59 5.68 8.47
N ILE A 45 -9.20 4.41 8.29
CA ILE A 45 -8.48 3.67 9.31
C ILE A 45 -7.13 4.35 9.46
N SER A 46 -6.94 5.06 10.58
CA SER A 46 -5.66 5.68 10.91
C SER A 46 -4.58 4.61 10.89
N VAL A 47 -3.63 4.75 9.97
CA VAL A 47 -2.45 3.88 9.90
C VAL A 47 -1.41 4.20 10.98
N ARG A 48 -1.64 5.29 11.73
CA ARG A 48 -0.81 5.71 12.85
C ARG A 48 -0.92 4.67 13.96
N GLY A 49 0.22 4.09 14.35
CA GLY A 49 0.29 3.07 15.40
C GLY A 49 0.05 1.63 14.92
N ILE A 50 -0.17 1.37 13.63
CA ILE A 50 -0.34 -0.01 13.12
C ILE A 50 0.86 -0.91 13.45
N TRP A 51 2.05 -0.34 13.43
CA TRP A 51 3.29 -1.05 13.69
C TRP A 51 3.76 -0.96 15.14
N GLU A 52 3.00 -0.30 16.01
CA GLU A 52 3.35 -0.11 17.42
C GLU A 52 3.31 -1.45 18.18
N ASN A 53 4.34 -1.71 18.96
CA ASN A 53 4.62 -2.96 19.69
C ASN A 53 4.74 -4.20 18.78
N LYS A 54 5.01 -4.02 17.48
CA LYS A 54 5.25 -5.12 16.54
C LYS A 54 6.73 -5.45 16.37
N GLY A 55 7.61 -4.79 17.13
CA GLY A 55 9.04 -5.07 17.15
C GLY A 55 9.83 -4.27 16.12
N PHE A 56 9.16 -3.49 15.27
CA PHE A 56 9.80 -2.59 14.31
C PHE A 56 10.48 -1.39 14.99
N GLU A 57 10.11 -1.09 16.24
CA GLU A 57 10.69 -0.01 17.04
C GLU A 57 12.17 -0.25 17.35
N ASN A 58 12.57 -1.52 17.39
CA ASN A 58 13.92 -1.93 17.78
C ASN A 58 14.82 -2.25 16.57
N ILE A 59 14.32 -2.11 15.35
CA ILE A 59 15.08 -2.40 14.13
C ILE A 59 15.89 -1.16 13.74
N ASP A 60 17.21 -1.22 13.93
CA ASP A 60 18.14 -0.28 13.32
C ASP A 60 18.46 -0.74 11.89
N ILE A 61 17.62 -0.28 10.96
CA ILE A 61 17.71 -0.60 9.53
C ILE A 61 19.10 -0.29 8.96
N VAL A 62 19.75 0.78 9.43
CA VAL A 62 21.07 1.19 8.93
C VAL A 62 22.13 0.20 9.36
N LYS A 63 22.07 -0.26 10.62
CA LYS A 63 22.98 -1.27 11.15
C LYS A 63 22.79 -2.62 10.45
N GLU A 64 21.55 -3.05 10.25
CA GLU A 64 21.26 -4.32 9.56
C GLU A 64 21.73 -4.29 8.11
N LEU A 65 21.45 -3.21 7.36
CA LEU A 65 21.93 -3.04 5.99
C LEU A 65 23.46 -3.07 5.91
N LYS A 66 24.16 -2.50 6.89
CA LYS A 66 25.63 -2.52 6.95
C LYS A 66 26.17 -3.92 7.22
N SER A 67 25.50 -4.72 8.05
CA SER A 67 25.87 -6.13 8.30
C SER A 67 25.71 -6.97 7.03
N ILE A 68 24.53 -6.89 6.41
CA ILE A 68 24.22 -7.61 5.17
C ILE A 68 25.23 -7.25 4.06
N ARG A 69 25.54 -5.96 3.91
CA ARG A 69 26.55 -5.52 2.91
C ARG A 69 27.93 -6.10 3.20
N LYS A 70 28.35 -6.20 4.46
CA LYS A 70 29.63 -6.83 4.84
C LYS A 70 29.64 -8.32 4.56
N GLU A 71 28.55 -9.04 4.87
CA GLU A 71 28.41 -10.47 4.58
C GLU A 71 28.48 -10.74 3.08
N ILE A 72 27.80 -9.92 2.27
CA ILE A 72 27.86 -10.01 0.80
C ILE A 72 29.29 -9.80 0.30
N HIS A 73 29.99 -8.77 0.79
CA HIS A 73 31.39 -8.53 0.40
C HIS A 73 32.31 -9.68 0.80
N ALA A 74 32.19 -10.20 2.03
CA ALA A 74 32.99 -11.33 2.50
C ALA A 74 32.74 -12.61 1.68
N GLY A 75 31.49 -12.88 1.29
CA GLY A 75 31.13 -14.01 0.45
C GLY A 75 31.52 -13.86 -1.04
N LEU A 76 31.76 -12.63 -1.50
CA LEU A 76 32.30 -12.36 -2.83
C LEU A 76 33.82 -12.50 -2.88
N ASP A 77 34.51 -12.15 -1.79
CA ASP A 77 35.97 -12.28 -1.70
C ASP A 77 36.41 -13.73 -1.51
N SER A 78 35.60 -14.57 -0.85
CA SER A 78 35.86 -16.02 -0.74
C SER A 78 35.70 -16.79 -2.06
N LYS A 79 34.92 -16.27 -3.02
CA LYS A 79 34.72 -16.88 -4.36
C LYS A 79 35.77 -16.50 -5.40
N LYS A 80 36.68 -15.56 -5.10
CA LYS A 80 37.76 -15.14 -6.03
C LYS A 80 39.03 -15.97 -5.91
N PHE A 81 39.05 -16.94 -5.00
CA PHE A 81 40.22 -17.80 -4.72
C PHE A 81 40.00 -19.28 -5.11
N ASP A 82 38.91 -19.59 -5.83
CA ASP A 82 38.69 -20.88 -6.52
C ASP A 82 38.82 -20.71 -8.05
#